data_AF-A0A3E0KL51-F1
#
_entry.id   AF-A0A3E0KL51-F1
#
_cell.length_a   1.000
_cell.length_b   1.000
_cell.length_c   1.000
_cell.angle_alpha   90.00
_cell.angle_beta   90.00
_cell.angle_gamma   90.00
#
_symmetry.space_group_name_H-M   'P 1'
#
loop_
_entity.id
_entity.type
_entity.pdbx_description
1 polymer ?
#
loop_
_entity_poly.entity_id
_entity_poly.type
_entity_poly.pdbx_seq_one_letter_code
_entity_poly.pdbx_strand_id
1 'polypeptide(L)'
;MSRPVVRGVRGAVSVTENTRDAILAATRRLLQELQARNGFDPADLASIIFTATPDLNAAFPAEAARQLGWTHVPLLSSVEVDVPGAPPRIVRVLVHWNTARTAEEIQHVYLGEARSLRPDLVESGAPLPAGGAGEGAGAVITIDGPAGAGKSTVARRLAQRLGYLYIDTGAMYRALTLAALRRGVSPDDEEALVRLASTVRIELEPGPGGTRVLLDGEDVTAEIRHPDVNRAVSQVSGIAGVRAPLVEQQRRLAGRGGVVLEGRDTGTHVMPTADCKVYLTATFEERVRRRHADLRQQGYDVDLSQVEADIAGRDRTDSTRSVAPLVKPEGAVVIDSTGLTVDEVVDRILEACGPTLRERAGS
;
A
#
# COMPACT_ATOMS: atom_id res chain seq x y z
N MET A 1 2.87 -13.15 37.12
CA MET A 1 2.32 -13.18 35.75
C MET A 1 0.89 -12.68 35.80
N SER A 2 0.53 -11.72 34.96
CA SER A 2 -0.86 -11.21 34.88
C SER A 2 -1.80 -12.35 34.47
N ARG A 3 -2.97 -12.48 35.12
CA ARG A 3 -3.97 -13.49 34.72
C ARG A 3 -4.58 -13.07 33.37
N PRO A 4 -4.65 -13.98 32.38
CA PRO A 4 -5.32 -13.68 31.12
C PRO A 4 -6.79 -13.36 31.37
N VAL A 5 -7.31 -12.43 30.59
CA VAL A 5 -8.68 -11.93 30.66
C VAL A 5 -9.34 -12.15 29.32
N VAL A 6 -10.65 -12.40 29.33
CA VAL A 6 -11.40 -12.58 28.09
C VAL A 6 -11.53 -11.24 27.38
N ARG A 7 -11.20 -11.23 26.08
CA ARG A 7 -11.36 -10.09 25.16
C ARG A 7 -12.23 -10.49 23.97
N GLY A 8 -13.05 -9.56 23.51
CA GLY A 8 -13.89 -9.76 22.34
C GLY A 8 -13.17 -9.32 21.08
N VAL A 9 -12.99 -10.22 20.10
CA VAL A 9 -12.53 -9.89 18.75
C VAL A 9 -13.73 -9.95 17.80
N ARG A 10 -14.11 -8.79 17.26
CA ARG A 10 -15.22 -8.67 16.31
C ARG A 10 -14.73 -8.87 14.88
N GLY A 11 -15.54 -9.54 14.07
CA GLY A 11 -15.39 -9.47 12.63
C GLY A 11 -16.67 -9.67 11.85
N ALA A 12 -16.64 -9.30 10.57
CA ALA A 12 -17.74 -9.49 9.65
C ALA A 12 -17.25 -9.65 8.20
N VAL A 13 -18.01 -10.36 7.38
CA VAL A 13 -17.72 -10.59 5.95
C VAL A 13 -19.01 -10.62 5.15
N SER A 14 -19.00 -9.97 3.99
CA SER A 14 -20.07 -10.10 3.00
C SER A 14 -19.92 -11.37 2.18
N VAL A 15 -21.03 -12.06 1.93
CA VAL A 15 -21.10 -13.30 1.14
C VAL A 15 -21.76 -12.99 -0.21
N THR A 16 -21.17 -13.50 -1.29
CA THR A 16 -21.61 -13.18 -2.67
C THR A 16 -22.92 -13.84 -3.06
N GLU A 17 -23.24 -15.00 -2.50
CA GLU A 17 -24.44 -15.78 -2.80
C GLU A 17 -24.80 -16.71 -1.63
N ASN A 18 -26.07 -17.09 -1.52
CA ASN A 18 -26.55 -18.01 -0.48
C ASN A 18 -26.32 -19.47 -0.91
N THR A 19 -25.05 -19.86 -1.03
CA THR A 19 -24.63 -21.25 -1.25
C THR A 19 -23.77 -21.72 -0.08
N ARG A 20 -23.78 -23.03 0.19
CA ARG A 20 -22.95 -23.59 1.27
C ARG A 20 -21.48 -23.23 1.08
N ASP A 21 -20.95 -23.41 -0.12
CA ASP A 21 -19.54 -23.14 -0.42
C ASP A 21 -19.18 -21.66 -0.26
N ALA A 22 -20.05 -20.74 -0.69
CA ALA A 22 -19.80 -19.31 -0.53
C ALA A 22 -19.80 -18.88 0.95
N ILE A 23 -20.77 -19.36 1.74
CA ILE A 23 -20.85 -19.06 3.18
C ILE A 23 -19.60 -19.59 3.90
N LEU A 24 -19.22 -20.84 3.64
CA LEU A 24 -18.09 -21.46 4.31
C LEU A 24 -16.76 -20.85 3.87
N ALA A 25 -16.58 -20.55 2.59
CA ALA A 25 -15.38 -19.90 2.07
C ALA A 25 -15.20 -18.48 2.64
N ALA A 26 -16.27 -17.68 2.65
CA ALA A 26 -16.25 -16.34 3.21
C ALA A 26 -15.97 -16.36 4.73
N THR A 27 -16.63 -17.26 5.46
CA THR A 27 -16.42 -17.41 6.91
C THR A 27 -15.01 -17.89 7.22
N ARG A 28 -14.48 -18.86 6.47
CA ARG A 28 -13.10 -19.35 6.62
C ARG A 28 -12.09 -18.23 6.43
N ARG A 29 -12.26 -17.44 5.37
CA ARG A 29 -11.44 -16.26 5.10
C ARG A 29 -11.47 -15.25 6.26
N LEU A 30 -12.67 -14.99 6.81
CA LEU A 30 -12.82 -14.10 7.96
C LEU A 30 -12.07 -14.63 9.20
N LEU A 31 -12.23 -15.92 9.52
CA LEU A 31 -11.57 -16.54 10.67
C LEU A 31 -10.05 -16.56 10.54
N GLN A 32 -9.55 -16.88 9.34
CA GLN A 32 -8.11 -16.84 9.04
C GLN A 32 -7.55 -15.43 9.18
N GLU A 33 -8.27 -14.41 8.71
CA GLU A 33 -7.84 -13.01 8.84
C GLU A 33 -7.88 -12.54 10.32
N LEU A 34 -8.92 -12.92 11.07
CA LEU A 34 -9.00 -12.64 12.52
C LEU A 34 -7.84 -13.27 13.27
N GLN A 35 -7.52 -14.54 12.97
CA GLN A 35 -6.39 -15.25 13.55
C GLN A 35 -5.07 -14.58 13.16
N ALA A 36 -4.88 -14.24 11.89
CA ALA A 36 -3.66 -13.61 11.40
C ALA A 36 -3.40 -12.23 12.04
N ARG A 37 -4.45 -11.41 12.21
CA ARG A 37 -4.29 -10.07 12.81
C ARG A 37 -4.06 -10.08 14.32
N ASN A 38 -4.62 -11.07 15.01
CA ASN A 38 -4.58 -11.12 16.47
C ASN A 38 -3.55 -12.13 17.00
N GLY A 39 -3.10 -13.08 16.19
CA GLY A 39 -2.14 -14.12 16.57
C GLY A 39 -2.66 -15.05 17.67
N PHE A 40 -3.98 -15.24 17.79
CA PHE A 40 -4.52 -16.15 18.80
C PHE A 40 -4.36 -17.62 18.38
N ASP A 41 -4.03 -18.47 19.35
CA ASP A 41 -4.16 -19.92 19.20
C ASP A 41 -5.63 -20.30 19.46
N PRO A 42 -6.27 -21.15 18.63
CA PRO A 42 -7.60 -21.69 18.91
C PRO A 42 -7.73 -22.31 20.31
N ALA A 43 -6.65 -22.86 20.88
CA ALA A 43 -6.62 -23.40 22.24
C ALA A 43 -6.86 -22.33 23.32
N ASP A 44 -6.58 -21.05 23.03
CA ASP A 44 -6.79 -19.93 23.96
C ASP A 44 -8.20 -19.32 23.85
N LEU A 45 -9.03 -19.81 22.93
CA LEU A 45 -10.37 -19.27 22.70
C LEU A 45 -11.38 -19.85 23.69
N ALA A 46 -12.06 -18.97 24.41
CA ALA A 46 -13.14 -19.35 25.30
C ALA A 46 -14.39 -19.79 24.53
N SER A 47 -14.73 -19.11 23.43
CA SER A 47 -15.82 -19.46 22.52
C SER A 47 -15.83 -18.58 21.27
N ILE A 48 -16.61 -18.96 20.26
CA ILE A 48 -16.93 -18.13 19.11
C ILE A 48 -18.43 -18.13 18.85
N ILE A 49 -19.01 -16.94 18.71
CA ILE A 49 -20.40 -16.75 18.29
C ILE A 49 -20.39 -16.26 16.85
N PHE A 50 -21.13 -16.95 15.99
CA PHE A 50 -21.39 -16.58 14.62
C PHE A 50 -22.83 -16.11 14.49
N THR A 51 -23.02 -15.05 13.72
CA THR A 51 -24.34 -14.59 13.29
C THR A 51 -24.37 -14.50 11.77
N ALA A 52 -25.53 -14.74 11.17
CA ALA A 52 -25.75 -14.55 9.74
C ALA A 52 -27.06 -13.80 9.51
N THR A 53 -27.07 -12.92 8.52
CA THR A 53 -28.32 -12.30 8.07
C THR A 53 -29.31 -13.36 7.56
N PRO A 54 -30.64 -13.15 7.69
CA PRO A 54 -31.64 -14.18 7.38
C PRO A 54 -31.61 -14.74 5.96
N ASP A 55 -31.05 -13.98 5.02
CA ASP A 55 -30.85 -14.34 3.61
C ASP A 55 -29.65 -15.27 3.36
N LEU A 56 -28.90 -15.65 4.40
CA LEU A 56 -27.87 -16.69 4.37
C LEU A 56 -28.27 -17.90 5.23
N ASN A 57 -28.92 -18.87 4.58
CA ASN A 57 -29.46 -20.07 5.24
C ASN A 57 -28.98 -21.40 4.63
N ALA A 58 -28.03 -21.36 3.68
CA ALA A 58 -27.51 -22.57 3.03
C ALA A 58 -26.46 -23.33 3.85
N ALA A 59 -25.88 -22.74 4.90
CA ALA A 59 -24.92 -23.40 5.79
C ALA A 59 -24.78 -22.69 7.15
N PHE A 60 -24.31 -23.43 8.16
CA PHE A 60 -23.91 -22.84 9.44
C PHE A 60 -22.48 -22.30 9.36
N PRO A 61 -22.22 -21.00 9.64
CA PRO A 61 -20.87 -20.45 9.59
C PRO A 61 -19.87 -21.16 10.51
N ALA A 62 -20.31 -21.69 11.66
CA ALA A 62 -19.45 -22.44 12.58
C ALA A 62 -18.78 -23.68 11.94
N GLU A 63 -19.35 -24.24 10.88
CA GLU A 63 -18.72 -25.35 10.15
C GLU A 63 -17.36 -24.95 9.57
N ALA A 64 -17.18 -23.69 9.16
CA ALA A 64 -15.90 -23.20 8.64
C ALA A 64 -14.78 -23.29 9.68
N ALA A 65 -15.06 -23.01 10.96
CA ALA A 65 -14.10 -23.18 12.05
C ALA A 65 -13.73 -24.65 12.26
N ARG A 66 -14.68 -25.57 12.13
CA ARG A 66 -14.41 -27.01 12.20
C ARG A 66 -13.52 -27.50 11.06
N GLN A 67 -13.73 -26.99 9.85
CA GLN A 67 -12.88 -27.30 8.69
C GLN A 67 -11.45 -26.74 8.82
N LEU A 68 -11.26 -25.68 9.64
CA LEU A 68 -9.95 -25.17 10.01
C LEU A 68 -9.27 -25.97 11.15
N GLY A 69 -9.90 -27.03 11.65
CA GLY A 69 -9.37 -27.84 12.74
C GLY A 69 -9.63 -27.27 14.13
N TRP A 70 -10.48 -26.25 14.28
CA TRP A 70 -10.82 -25.67 15.59
C TRP A 70 -11.87 -26.53 16.29
N THR A 71 -11.52 -27.78 16.60
CA THR A 71 -12.42 -28.85 17.09
C THR A 71 -12.79 -28.71 18.57
N HIS A 72 -11.93 -28.06 19.37
CA HIS A 72 -12.13 -27.91 20.82
C HIS A 72 -12.80 -26.59 21.22
N VAL A 73 -12.85 -25.61 20.33
CA VAL A 73 -13.48 -24.32 20.60
C VAL A 73 -15.00 -24.50 20.69
N PRO A 74 -15.69 -23.98 21.72
CA PRO A 74 -17.14 -23.90 21.76
C PRO A 74 -17.66 -22.92 20.70
N LEU A 75 -18.54 -23.38 19.81
CA LEU A 75 -19.07 -22.59 18.69
C LEU A 75 -20.59 -22.49 18.78
N LEU A 76 -21.14 -21.31 18.49
CA LEU A 76 -22.58 -21.08 18.37
C LEU A 76 -22.88 -20.35 17.05
N SER A 77 -23.87 -20.80 16.29
CA SER A 77 -24.40 -20.05 15.13
C SER A 77 -25.82 -19.60 15.43
N SER A 78 -26.15 -18.37 15.04
CA SER A 78 -27.48 -17.78 15.20
C SER A 78 -27.85 -16.92 14.01
N VAL A 79 -29.14 -16.66 13.83
CA VAL A 79 -29.64 -15.76 12.80
C VAL A 79 -29.81 -14.37 13.41
N GLU A 80 -29.47 -13.35 12.64
CA GLU A 80 -29.61 -11.95 13.05
C GLU A 80 -31.05 -11.47 12.98
N VAL A 81 -31.33 -10.40 13.73
CA VAL A 81 -32.58 -9.65 13.55
C VAL A 81 -32.58 -9.03 12.16
N ASP A 82 -33.68 -9.20 11.43
CA ASP A 82 -33.88 -8.55 10.14
C ASP A 82 -34.13 -7.05 10.34
N VAL A 83 -33.20 -6.22 9.87
CA VAL A 83 -33.28 -4.76 10.01
C VAL A 83 -33.42 -4.14 8.62
N PRO A 84 -34.54 -3.46 8.33
CA PRO A 84 -34.75 -2.82 7.03
C PRO A 84 -33.62 -1.85 6.66
N GLY A 85 -33.06 -2.01 5.45
CA GLY A 85 -31.96 -1.19 4.94
C GLY A 85 -30.56 -1.60 5.45
N ALA A 86 -30.45 -2.61 6.31
CA ALA A 86 -29.15 -3.17 6.67
C ALA A 86 -28.53 -3.93 5.47
N PRO A 87 -27.19 -3.98 5.39
CA PRO A 87 -26.51 -4.72 4.33
C PRO A 87 -26.92 -6.21 4.32
N PRO A 88 -27.35 -6.75 3.17
CA PRO A 88 -27.72 -8.16 3.05
C PRO A 88 -26.47 -9.06 3.03
N ARG A 89 -26.70 -10.37 3.18
CA ARG A 89 -25.68 -11.43 3.06
C ARG A 89 -24.41 -11.18 3.87
N ILE A 90 -24.55 -10.92 5.16
CA ILE A 90 -23.41 -10.73 6.07
C ILE A 90 -23.32 -11.90 7.06
N VAL A 91 -22.10 -12.41 7.24
CA VAL A 91 -21.73 -13.24 8.39
C VAL A 91 -20.92 -12.37 9.36
N ARG A 92 -21.28 -12.39 10.65
CA ARG A 92 -20.48 -11.76 11.73
C ARG A 92 -19.97 -12.80 12.70
N VAL A 93 -18.87 -12.44 13.36
CA VAL A 93 -18.17 -13.25 14.36
C VAL A 93 -17.85 -12.39 15.57
N LEU A 94 -18.09 -12.95 16.75
CA LEU A 94 -17.51 -12.49 18.01
C LEU A 94 -16.68 -13.64 18.59
N VAL A 95 -15.35 -13.48 18.56
CA VAL A 95 -14.42 -14.39 19.23
C VAL A 95 -14.22 -13.92 20.66
N HIS A 96 -14.35 -14.84 21.62
CA HIS A 96 -13.95 -14.61 23.00
C HIS A 96 -12.57 -15.23 23.22
N TRP A 97 -11.54 -14.39 23.34
CA TRP A 97 -10.15 -14.81 23.43
C TRP A 97 -9.59 -14.56 24.82
N ASN A 98 -9.03 -15.59 25.47
CA ASN A 98 -8.28 -15.44 26.71
C ASN A 98 -6.89 -14.88 26.39
N THR A 99 -6.62 -13.63 26.75
CA THR A 99 -5.36 -12.98 26.37
C THR A 99 -4.87 -12.01 27.43
N ALA A 100 -3.56 -11.77 27.43
CA ALA A 100 -2.95 -10.67 28.18
C ALA A 100 -3.05 -9.33 27.45
N ARG A 101 -3.42 -9.34 26.14
CA ARG A 101 -3.58 -8.12 25.36
C ARG A 101 -4.69 -7.23 25.90
N THR A 102 -4.43 -5.93 25.88
CA THR A 102 -5.39 -4.87 26.15
C THR A 102 -6.44 -4.80 25.04
N ALA A 103 -7.55 -4.11 25.30
CA ALA A 103 -8.61 -3.95 24.29
C ALA A 103 -8.14 -3.15 23.06
N GLU A 104 -7.21 -2.21 23.25
CA GLU A 104 -6.65 -1.35 22.20
C GLU A 104 -5.74 -2.14 21.24
N GLU A 105 -5.14 -3.22 21.71
CA GLU A 105 -4.29 -4.12 20.91
C GLU A 105 -5.10 -5.15 20.10
N ILE A 106 -6.41 -5.23 20.30
CA ILE A 106 -7.29 -6.17 19.58
C ILE A 106 -7.63 -5.59 18.21
N GLN A 107 -7.35 -6.37 17.17
CA GLN A 107 -7.61 -5.99 15.79
C GLN A 107 -8.90 -6.64 15.30
N HIS A 108 -9.91 -5.82 15.04
CA HIS A 108 -11.16 -6.26 14.45
C HIS A 108 -11.05 -6.40 12.92
N VAL A 109 -11.89 -7.24 12.31
CA VAL A 109 -11.79 -7.55 10.87
C VAL A 109 -13.13 -7.40 10.17
N TYR A 110 -13.22 -6.48 9.21
CA TYR A 110 -14.40 -6.33 8.36
C TYR A 110 -13.99 -6.48 6.90
N LEU A 111 -14.61 -7.43 6.19
CA LEU A 111 -14.24 -7.83 4.83
C LEU A 111 -15.38 -7.58 3.84
N GLY A 112 -15.02 -7.21 2.61
CA GLY A 112 -15.97 -6.87 1.56
C GLY A 112 -16.88 -5.71 1.97
N GLU A 113 -18.17 -5.81 1.69
CA GLU A 113 -19.17 -4.77 1.98
C GLU A 113 -19.40 -4.59 3.49
N ALA A 114 -19.03 -5.59 4.30
CA ALA A 114 -19.15 -5.52 5.76
C ALA A 114 -18.27 -4.42 6.38
N ARG A 115 -17.31 -3.85 5.63
CA ARG A 115 -16.50 -2.69 6.04
C ARG A 115 -17.34 -1.47 6.40
N SER A 116 -18.47 -1.29 5.72
CA SER A 116 -19.40 -0.20 5.98
C SER A 116 -20.07 -0.27 7.36
N LEU A 117 -20.04 -1.42 8.03
CA LEU A 117 -20.67 -1.60 9.35
C LEU A 117 -19.91 -0.92 10.49
N ARG A 118 -18.59 -0.73 10.34
CA ARG A 118 -17.71 -0.10 11.33
C ARG A 118 -16.61 0.72 10.63
N PRO A 119 -16.98 1.80 9.93
CA PRO A 119 -16.01 2.67 9.27
C PRO A 119 -14.96 3.19 10.26
N ASP A 120 -15.39 3.47 11.50
CA ASP A 120 -14.53 3.90 12.61
C ASP A 120 -13.43 2.88 12.98
N LEU A 121 -13.66 1.57 12.80
CA LEU A 121 -12.66 0.51 13.04
C LEU A 121 -11.86 0.14 11.78
N VAL A 122 -12.35 0.53 10.61
CA VAL A 122 -11.66 0.32 9.33
C VAL A 122 -10.70 1.48 9.04
N GLU A 123 -11.06 2.70 9.46
CA GLU A 123 -10.28 3.94 9.32
C GLU A 123 -9.22 4.12 10.44
N SER A 124 -9.43 3.55 11.63
CA SER A 124 -8.47 3.62 12.77
C SER A 124 -7.38 2.54 12.76
N GLY A 125 -7.42 1.58 11.83
CA GLY A 125 -6.28 0.70 11.51
C GLY A 125 -6.62 -0.79 11.34
N ALA A 126 -6.66 -1.27 10.08
CA ALA A 126 -5.85 -2.40 9.59
C ALA A 126 -6.27 -2.88 8.16
N PRO A 127 -5.33 -3.39 7.34
CA PRO A 127 -5.23 -3.15 5.88
C PRO A 127 -5.74 -4.29 4.95
N LEU A 128 -5.52 -4.15 3.63
CA LEU A 128 -5.63 -5.15 2.56
C LEU A 128 -4.33 -5.16 1.72
N PRO A 129 -3.97 -6.23 1.00
CA PRO A 129 -3.84 -7.64 1.39
C PRO A 129 -2.38 -8.13 1.34
N ALA A 130 -2.13 -9.29 1.97
CA ALA A 130 -0.87 -10.03 1.92
C ALA A 130 -0.59 -10.61 0.53
N GLY A 131 0.59 -10.32 0.00
CA GLY A 131 1.30 -11.20 -0.91
C GLY A 131 2.48 -11.82 -0.15
N GLY A 132 2.48 -13.14 -0.02
CA GLY A 132 3.67 -13.99 0.14
C GLY A 132 4.68 -13.69 1.26
N ALA A 133 4.61 -14.53 2.30
CA ALA A 133 5.72 -15.04 3.12
C ALA A 133 6.28 -14.15 4.25
N GLY A 134 6.22 -14.71 5.47
CA GLY A 134 7.13 -14.39 6.57
C GLY A 134 6.54 -13.48 7.65
N GLU A 135 6.26 -14.05 8.82
CA GLU A 135 6.23 -13.29 10.07
C GLU A 135 7.61 -12.67 10.31
N GLY A 136 7.67 -11.34 10.30
CA GLY A 136 8.84 -10.50 10.52
C GLY A 136 8.52 -9.09 10.01
N ALA A 137 8.77 -8.05 10.81
CA ALA A 137 8.59 -6.66 10.38
C ALA A 137 9.60 -6.36 9.26
N GLY A 138 9.20 -6.62 8.00
CA GLY A 138 10.07 -6.47 6.84
C GLY A 138 10.72 -5.08 6.77
N ALA A 139 11.85 -4.96 6.11
CA ALA A 139 12.54 -3.69 6.03
C ALA A 139 11.76 -2.64 5.23
N VAL A 140 12.00 -1.37 5.55
CA VAL A 140 11.64 -0.23 4.71
C VAL A 140 12.83 0.07 3.81
N ILE A 141 12.66 -0.14 2.51
CA ILE A 141 13.67 0.19 1.49
C ILE A 141 13.22 1.44 0.73
N THR A 142 14.11 2.42 0.56
CA THR A 142 13.87 3.61 -0.26
C THR A 142 14.77 3.59 -1.49
N ILE A 143 14.22 3.99 -2.64
CA ILE A 143 14.95 4.14 -3.91
C ILE A 143 14.71 5.55 -4.44
N ASP A 144 15.72 6.40 -4.27
CA ASP A 144 15.76 7.77 -4.80
C ASP A 144 16.67 7.85 -6.01
N GLY A 145 16.54 8.93 -6.78
CA GLY A 145 17.37 9.19 -7.94
C GLY A 145 16.66 9.97 -9.06
N PRO A 146 17.41 10.40 -10.07
CA PRO A 146 16.91 11.33 -11.07
C PRO A 146 15.95 10.68 -12.08
N ALA A 147 15.31 11.48 -12.94
CA ALA A 147 14.35 10.97 -13.92
C ALA A 147 15.03 10.01 -14.92
N GLY A 148 14.35 8.95 -15.34
CA GLY A 148 14.89 7.99 -16.32
C GLY A 148 15.94 6.99 -15.79
N ALA A 149 16.31 7.04 -14.49
CA ALA A 149 17.28 6.11 -13.91
C ALA A 149 16.78 4.64 -13.75
N GLY A 150 15.55 4.32 -14.16
CA GLY A 150 15.00 2.96 -14.06
C GLY A 150 14.37 2.59 -12.70
N LYS A 151 14.20 3.56 -11.80
CA LYS A 151 13.72 3.36 -10.42
C LYS A 151 12.43 2.55 -10.32
N SER A 152 11.36 2.92 -11.03
CA SER A 152 10.08 2.22 -10.93
C SER A 152 10.16 0.75 -11.34
N THR A 153 10.96 0.45 -12.37
CA THR A 153 11.18 -0.93 -12.83
C THR A 153 11.97 -1.74 -11.81
N VAL A 154 13.07 -1.17 -11.30
CA VAL A 154 13.91 -1.78 -10.26
C VAL A 154 13.15 -1.97 -8.95
N ALA A 155 12.44 -0.96 -8.49
CA ALA A 155 11.66 -0.98 -7.25
C ALA A 155 10.56 -2.03 -7.28
N ARG A 156 9.83 -2.13 -8.40
CA ARG A 156 8.80 -3.16 -8.59
C ARG A 156 9.39 -4.56 -8.59
N ARG A 157 10.52 -4.76 -9.30
CA ARG A 157 11.19 -6.06 -9.37
C ARG A 157 11.78 -6.47 -8.02
N LEU A 158 12.38 -5.53 -7.28
CA LEU A 158 12.88 -5.74 -5.92
C LEU A 158 11.74 -6.12 -4.96
N ALA A 159 10.65 -5.35 -4.98
CA ALA A 159 9.48 -5.63 -4.15
C ALA A 159 8.91 -7.03 -4.43
N GLN A 160 8.80 -7.41 -5.70
CA GLN A 160 8.38 -8.76 -6.10
C GLN A 160 9.30 -9.86 -5.57
N ARG A 161 10.63 -9.67 -5.63
CA ARG A 161 11.59 -10.66 -5.12
C ARG A 161 11.55 -10.80 -3.60
N LEU A 162 11.24 -9.72 -2.89
CA LEU A 162 11.19 -9.69 -1.43
C LEU A 162 9.80 -10.01 -0.85
N GLY A 163 8.75 -10.08 -1.68
CA GLY A 163 7.36 -10.15 -1.20
C GLY A 163 6.88 -8.84 -0.55
N TYR A 164 7.54 -7.71 -0.87
CA TYR A 164 7.27 -6.41 -0.26
C TYR A 164 6.20 -5.63 -1.03
N LEU A 165 5.55 -4.67 -0.36
CA LEU A 165 4.67 -3.71 -0.99
C LEU A 165 5.49 -2.66 -1.75
N TYR A 166 5.19 -2.49 -3.04
CA TYR A 166 5.76 -1.40 -3.85
C TYR A 166 4.89 -0.13 -3.73
N ILE A 167 5.54 1.01 -3.43
CA ILE A 167 4.89 2.32 -3.32
C ILE A 167 5.58 3.31 -4.28
N ASP A 168 4.88 3.68 -5.35
CA ASP A 168 5.26 4.80 -6.23
C ASP A 168 4.79 6.12 -5.62
N THR A 169 5.65 6.80 -4.86
CA THR A 169 5.29 8.10 -4.27
C THR A 169 5.03 9.16 -5.34
N GLY A 170 5.67 9.03 -6.51
CA GLY A 170 5.47 9.91 -7.66
C GLY A 170 4.06 9.82 -8.24
N ALA A 171 3.42 8.65 -8.16
CA ALA A 171 2.03 8.47 -8.61
C ALA A 171 1.06 9.35 -7.82
N MET A 172 1.29 9.54 -6.52
CA MET A 172 0.44 10.38 -5.68
C MET A 172 0.53 11.85 -6.09
N TYR A 173 1.74 12.37 -6.31
CA TYR A 173 1.92 13.73 -6.81
C TYR A 173 1.33 13.93 -8.20
N ARG A 174 1.44 12.92 -9.08
CA ARG A 174 0.82 12.96 -10.41
C ARG A 174 -0.71 12.92 -10.33
N ALA A 175 -1.29 12.14 -9.41
CA ALA A 175 -2.75 12.12 -9.19
C ALA A 175 -3.27 13.48 -8.72
N LEU A 176 -2.58 14.14 -7.78
CA LEU A 176 -2.92 15.49 -7.37
C LEU A 176 -2.76 16.51 -8.53
N THR A 177 -1.70 16.38 -9.31
CA THR A 177 -1.46 17.24 -10.49
C THR A 177 -2.58 17.06 -11.53
N LEU A 178 -3.00 15.82 -11.79
CA LEU A 178 -4.14 15.52 -12.65
C LEU A 178 -5.43 16.14 -12.11
N ALA A 179 -5.67 16.03 -10.80
CA ALA A 179 -6.82 16.67 -10.16
C ALA A 179 -6.81 18.20 -10.35
N ALA A 180 -5.65 18.83 -10.25
CA ALA A 180 -5.49 20.27 -10.47
C ALA A 180 -5.83 20.64 -11.92
N LEU A 181 -5.26 19.92 -12.88
CA LEU A 181 -5.51 20.13 -14.31
C LEU A 181 -6.99 19.95 -14.67
N ARG A 182 -7.63 18.87 -14.17
CA ARG A 182 -9.06 18.60 -14.38
C ARG A 182 -9.97 19.70 -13.81
N ARG A 183 -9.55 20.34 -12.71
CA ARG A 183 -10.30 21.42 -12.04
C ARG A 183 -9.90 22.83 -12.50
N GLY A 184 -9.02 22.94 -13.49
CA GLY A 184 -8.53 24.24 -13.98
C GLY A 184 -7.70 25.02 -12.96
N VAL A 185 -7.13 24.35 -11.94
CA VAL A 185 -6.26 24.97 -10.94
C VAL A 185 -4.87 25.12 -11.55
N SER A 186 -4.37 26.36 -11.58
CA SER A 186 -3.03 26.65 -12.09
C SER A 186 -1.95 25.97 -11.22
N PRO A 187 -0.89 25.38 -11.82
CA PRO A 187 0.30 24.95 -11.10
C PRO A 187 1.00 26.07 -10.29
N ASP A 188 0.74 27.34 -10.62
CA ASP A 188 1.27 28.52 -9.93
C ASP A 188 0.43 28.95 -8.72
N ASP A 189 -0.79 28.44 -8.55
CA ASP A 189 -1.68 28.80 -7.44
C ASP A 189 -1.44 27.84 -6.25
N GLU A 190 -0.40 28.14 -5.47
CA GLU A 190 -0.01 27.30 -4.32
C GLU A 190 -1.15 27.11 -3.33
N GLU A 191 -1.90 28.16 -3.00
CA GLU A 191 -2.98 28.07 -2.03
C GLU A 191 -4.11 27.15 -2.52
N ALA A 192 -4.49 27.26 -3.80
CA ALA A 192 -5.49 26.37 -4.38
C ALA A 192 -5.01 24.91 -4.43
N LEU A 193 -3.73 24.68 -4.72
CA LEU A 193 -3.14 23.34 -4.72
C LEU A 193 -3.09 22.74 -3.30
N VAL A 194 -2.83 23.53 -2.27
CA VAL A 194 -2.87 23.08 -0.87
C VAL A 194 -4.28 22.71 -0.45
N ARG A 195 -5.30 23.54 -0.79
CA ARG A 195 -6.72 23.21 -0.55
C ARG A 195 -7.15 21.97 -1.33
N LEU A 196 -6.61 21.78 -2.54
CA LEU A 196 -6.90 20.60 -3.33
C LEU A 196 -6.30 19.35 -2.67
N ALA A 197 -5.05 19.42 -2.23
CA ALA A 197 -4.35 18.30 -1.59
C ALA A 197 -5.04 17.81 -0.30
N SER A 198 -5.76 18.68 0.41
CA SER A 198 -6.53 18.30 1.61
C SER A 198 -7.92 17.73 1.32
N THR A 199 -8.43 17.86 0.09
CA THR A 199 -9.80 17.45 -0.27
C THR A 199 -9.86 16.23 -1.17
N VAL A 200 -8.83 16.01 -2.00
CA VAL A 200 -8.78 14.83 -2.88
C VAL A 200 -8.44 13.57 -2.10
N ARG A 201 -9.09 12.46 -2.44
CA ARG A 201 -8.75 11.14 -1.94
C ARG A 201 -7.89 10.42 -2.96
N ILE A 202 -6.63 10.15 -2.61
CA ILE A 202 -5.71 9.39 -3.45
C ILE A 202 -5.46 8.03 -2.79
N GLU A 203 -5.72 6.94 -3.49
CA GLU A 203 -5.49 5.59 -3.01
C GLU A 203 -4.55 4.84 -3.96
N LEU A 204 -3.63 4.08 -3.38
CA LEU A 204 -2.71 3.21 -4.12
C LEU A 204 -3.09 1.77 -3.80
N GLU A 205 -3.56 1.05 -4.81
CA GLU A 205 -3.96 -0.35 -4.68
C GLU A 205 -3.03 -1.25 -5.48
N PRO A 206 -2.70 -2.47 -5.02
CA PRO A 206 -2.10 -3.48 -5.88
C PRO A 206 -3.05 -3.85 -7.02
N GLY A 207 -2.55 -3.90 -8.26
CA GLY A 207 -3.33 -4.26 -9.44
C GLY A 207 -2.55 -5.13 -10.43
N PRO A 208 -3.24 -5.70 -11.45
CA PRO A 208 -2.58 -6.46 -12.50
C PRO A 208 -1.58 -5.57 -13.26
N GLY A 209 -0.28 -5.83 -13.14
CA GLY A 209 0.77 -5.05 -13.80
C GLY A 209 1.37 -3.89 -13.00
N GLY A 210 1.00 -3.72 -11.72
CA GLY A 210 1.64 -2.75 -10.83
C GLY A 210 0.70 -2.14 -9.79
N THR A 211 0.88 -0.86 -9.49
CA THR A 211 0.03 -0.10 -8.57
C THR A 211 -1.08 0.59 -9.36
N ARG A 212 -2.33 0.32 -9.01
CA ARG A 212 -3.52 1.04 -9.44
C ARG A 212 -3.66 2.31 -8.60
N VAL A 213 -3.99 3.43 -9.23
CA VAL A 213 -4.08 4.74 -8.59
C VAL A 213 -5.51 5.22 -8.71
N LEU A 214 -6.19 5.35 -7.57
CA LEU A 214 -7.53 5.90 -7.51
C LEU A 214 -7.48 7.36 -7.09
N LEU A 215 -8.21 8.21 -7.79
CA LEU A 215 -8.43 9.61 -7.46
C LEU A 215 -9.94 9.81 -7.26
N ASP A 216 -10.36 10.12 -6.03
CA ASP A 216 -11.77 10.24 -5.64
C ASP A 216 -12.62 9.00 -6.03
N GLY A 217 -11.99 7.81 -6.01
CA GLY A 217 -12.60 6.52 -6.36
C GLY A 217 -12.51 6.13 -7.85
N GLU A 218 -12.03 7.03 -8.71
CA GLU A 218 -11.83 6.79 -10.14
C GLU A 218 -10.42 6.26 -10.43
N ASP A 219 -10.30 5.24 -11.27
CA ASP A 219 -8.99 4.72 -11.70
C ASP A 219 -8.33 5.65 -12.72
N VAL A 220 -7.29 6.35 -12.26
CA VAL A 220 -6.52 7.31 -13.06
C VAL A 220 -5.13 6.78 -13.44
N THR A 221 -4.88 5.48 -13.27
CA THR A 221 -3.54 4.86 -13.41
C THR A 221 -2.86 5.17 -14.75
N ALA A 222 -3.64 5.20 -15.85
CA ALA A 222 -3.13 5.55 -17.17
C ALA A 222 -2.98 7.07 -17.33
N GLU A 223 -3.99 7.84 -16.91
CA GLU A 223 -4.06 9.29 -17.11
C GLU A 223 -2.97 10.06 -16.40
N ILE A 224 -2.57 9.62 -15.20
CA ILE A 224 -1.48 10.27 -14.46
C ILE A 224 -0.15 10.24 -15.22
N ARG A 225 -0.01 9.37 -16.25
CA ARG A 225 1.20 9.28 -17.08
C ARG A 225 1.16 10.17 -18.32
N HIS A 226 0.07 10.91 -18.55
CA HIS A 226 -0.06 11.82 -19.67
C HIS A 226 1.08 12.86 -19.69
N PRO A 227 1.60 13.27 -20.87
CA PRO A 227 2.67 14.26 -20.98
C PRO A 227 2.40 15.56 -20.19
N ASP A 228 1.16 16.05 -20.20
CA ASP A 228 0.79 17.29 -19.50
C ASP A 228 0.97 17.18 -17.98
N VAL A 229 0.58 16.03 -17.40
CA VAL A 229 0.78 15.74 -15.97
C VAL A 229 2.27 15.65 -15.66
N ASN A 230 3.06 14.99 -16.52
CA ASN A 230 4.50 14.87 -16.34
C ASN A 230 5.24 16.21 -16.39
N ARG A 231 4.76 17.17 -17.19
CA ARG A 231 5.32 18.52 -17.26
C ARG A 231 5.01 19.35 -16.01
N ALA A 232 3.80 19.21 -15.45
CA ALA A 232 3.35 20.02 -14.31
C ALA A 232 3.76 19.45 -12.94
N VAL A 233 3.99 18.13 -12.82
CA VAL A 233 4.13 17.47 -11.50
C VAL A 233 5.33 17.96 -10.69
N SER A 234 6.45 18.30 -11.31
CA SER A 234 7.64 18.76 -10.56
C SER A 234 7.37 20.08 -9.83
N GLN A 235 6.62 20.99 -10.45
CA GLN A 235 6.18 22.24 -9.82
C GLN A 235 5.25 21.98 -8.63
N VAL A 236 4.17 21.21 -8.85
CA VAL A 236 3.19 20.88 -7.80
C VAL A 236 3.86 20.16 -6.62
N SER A 237 4.79 19.24 -6.89
CA SER A 237 5.48 18.47 -5.86
C SER A 237 6.52 19.29 -5.05
N GLY A 238 6.86 20.50 -5.50
CA GLY A 238 7.77 21.42 -4.82
C GLY A 238 7.11 22.25 -3.72
N ILE A 239 5.77 22.26 -3.63
CA ILE A 239 5.01 23.11 -2.72
C ILE A 239 4.89 22.44 -1.34
N ALA A 240 5.42 23.06 -0.28
CA ALA A 240 5.46 22.48 1.07
C ALA A 240 4.08 22.01 1.58
N GLY A 241 3.05 22.86 1.43
CA GLY A 241 1.70 22.55 1.90
C GLY A 241 1.04 21.39 1.16
N VAL A 242 1.41 21.14 -0.10
CA VAL A 242 0.98 19.96 -0.87
C VAL A 242 1.69 18.71 -0.36
N ARG A 243 2.96 18.82 -0.03
CA ARG A 243 3.77 17.68 0.39
C ARG A 243 3.34 17.12 1.74
N ALA A 244 3.00 17.97 2.71
CA ALA A 244 2.68 17.55 4.08
C ALA A 244 1.64 16.41 4.18
N PRO A 245 0.42 16.52 3.61
CA PRO A 245 -0.57 15.44 3.68
C PRO A 245 -0.15 14.18 2.91
N LEU A 246 0.53 14.34 1.77
CA LEU A 246 0.99 13.20 0.95
C LEU A 246 2.13 12.43 1.63
N VAL A 247 3.08 13.12 2.27
CA VAL A 247 4.17 12.50 3.02
C VAL A 247 3.63 11.73 4.22
N GLU A 248 2.65 12.28 4.94
CA GLU A 248 2.01 11.58 6.06
C GLU A 248 1.34 10.28 5.59
N GLN A 249 0.62 10.33 4.48
CA GLN A 249 0.05 9.13 3.87
C GLN A 249 1.12 8.12 3.45
N GLN A 250 2.24 8.55 2.86
CA GLN A 250 3.34 7.68 2.47
C GLN A 250 3.98 6.98 3.68
N ARG A 251 4.20 7.71 4.78
CA ARG A 251 4.72 7.17 6.04
C ARG A 251 3.78 6.13 6.63
N ARG A 252 2.47 6.41 6.63
CA ARG A 252 1.46 5.44 7.08
C ARG A 252 1.48 4.16 6.26
N LEU A 253 1.63 4.24 4.94
CA LEU A 253 1.75 3.07 4.07
C LEU A 253 3.05 2.29 4.34
N ALA A 254 4.13 2.98 4.72
CA ALA A 254 5.42 2.37 5.02
C ALA A 254 5.54 1.79 6.44
N GLY A 255 4.70 2.24 7.38
CA GLY A 255 4.90 2.04 8.82
C GLY A 255 4.85 0.59 9.31
N ARG A 256 4.32 -0.35 8.51
CA ARG A 256 4.29 -1.79 8.86
C ARG A 256 5.56 -2.54 8.43
N GLY A 257 6.46 -1.88 7.71
CA GLY A 257 7.61 -2.54 7.11
C GLY A 257 7.22 -3.41 5.92
N GLY A 258 8.22 -4.05 5.29
CA GLY A 258 8.04 -4.89 4.12
C GLY A 258 7.64 -4.05 2.91
N VAL A 259 8.31 -2.91 2.70
CA VAL A 259 7.94 -1.93 1.70
C VAL A 259 9.15 -1.47 0.89
N VAL A 260 8.94 -1.20 -0.40
CA VAL A 260 9.89 -0.52 -1.28
C VAL A 260 9.24 0.77 -1.74
N LEU A 261 9.72 1.90 -1.23
CA LEU A 261 9.28 3.25 -1.61
C LEU A 261 10.19 3.80 -2.70
N GLU A 262 9.59 4.32 -3.76
CA GLU A 262 10.31 4.94 -4.86
C GLU A 262 9.96 6.42 -4.98
N GLY A 263 10.96 7.28 -5.14
CA GLY A 263 10.73 8.72 -5.33
C GLY A 263 11.99 9.54 -5.62
N ARG A 264 12.00 10.76 -5.07
CA ARG A 264 13.11 11.73 -5.18
C ARG A 264 13.75 12.04 -3.82
N ASP A 265 12.95 12.00 -2.77
CA ASP A 265 13.31 12.39 -1.42
C ASP A 265 12.78 11.40 -0.37
N THR A 266 12.57 10.15 -0.80
CA THR A 266 11.99 9.10 0.05
C THR A 266 12.92 8.74 1.20
N GLY A 267 14.23 8.62 0.97
CA GLY A 267 15.22 8.34 2.01
C GLY A 267 15.72 9.56 2.79
N THR A 268 15.38 10.78 2.35
CA THR A 268 15.80 12.04 3.00
C THR A 268 14.69 12.69 3.83
N HIS A 269 13.44 12.68 3.35
CA HIS A 269 12.33 13.39 3.99
C HIS A 269 11.16 12.48 4.35
N VAL A 270 10.79 11.53 3.49
CA VAL A 270 9.62 10.66 3.74
C VAL A 270 9.94 9.64 4.83
N MET A 271 10.97 8.82 4.61
CA MET A 271 11.46 7.78 5.52
C MET A 271 12.97 7.98 5.79
N PRO A 272 13.37 9.03 6.54
CA PRO A 272 14.78 9.22 6.92
C PRO A 272 15.35 8.08 7.76
N THR A 273 14.48 7.29 8.39
CA THR A 273 14.79 6.12 9.20
C THR A 273 14.63 4.80 8.43
N ALA A 274 14.54 4.84 7.09
CA ALA A 274 14.50 3.64 6.27
C ALA A 274 15.72 2.75 6.54
N ASP A 275 15.46 1.44 6.64
CA ASP A 275 16.48 0.44 6.95
C ASP A 275 17.54 0.39 5.85
N CYS A 276 17.12 0.44 4.58
CA CYS A 276 18.03 0.58 3.45
C CYS A 276 17.64 1.77 2.57
N LYS A 277 18.63 2.58 2.20
CA LYS A 277 18.47 3.71 1.30
C LYS A 277 19.33 3.49 0.08
N VAL A 278 18.71 3.53 -1.10
CA VAL A 278 19.37 3.37 -2.39
C VAL A 278 19.24 4.67 -3.16
N TYR A 279 20.36 5.14 -3.71
CA TYR A 279 20.39 6.21 -4.68
C TYR A 279 20.76 5.63 -6.04
N LEU A 280 19.74 5.43 -6.89
CA LEU A 280 19.88 4.83 -8.22
C LEU A 280 20.15 5.92 -9.26
N THR A 281 21.26 5.80 -9.99
CA THR A 281 21.66 6.74 -11.04
C THR A 281 21.93 6.01 -12.37
N ALA A 282 22.16 6.80 -13.42
CA ALA A 282 22.68 6.38 -14.71
C ALA A 282 23.24 7.60 -15.44
N THR A 283 24.08 7.39 -16.45
CA THR A 283 24.52 8.48 -17.34
C THR A 283 23.32 9.18 -17.95
N PHE A 284 23.45 10.48 -18.21
CA PHE A 284 22.35 11.27 -18.74
C PHE A 284 21.87 10.74 -20.09
N GLU A 285 22.81 10.35 -20.95
CA GLU A 285 22.57 9.77 -22.26
C GLU A 285 21.74 8.47 -22.17
N GLU A 286 22.06 7.60 -21.20
CA GLU A 286 21.32 6.35 -21.00
C GLU A 286 19.90 6.62 -20.49
N ARG A 287 19.72 7.61 -19.62
CA ARG A 287 18.39 8.01 -19.11
C ARG A 287 17.51 8.59 -20.22
N VAL A 288 18.08 9.43 -21.08
CA VAL A 288 17.43 9.98 -22.27
C VAL A 288 17.04 8.86 -23.24
N ARG A 289 17.98 7.94 -23.54
CA ARG A 289 17.74 6.80 -24.42
C ARG A 289 16.61 5.91 -23.93
N ARG A 290 16.61 5.53 -22.64
CA ARG A 290 15.56 4.72 -22.02
C ARG A 290 14.20 5.41 -22.10
N ARG A 291 14.13 6.69 -21.71
CA ARG A 291 12.88 7.45 -21.72
C ARG A 291 12.31 7.63 -23.13
N HIS A 292 13.17 7.90 -24.11
CA HIS A 292 12.76 8.00 -25.50
C HIS A 292 12.19 6.66 -26.01
N ALA A 293 12.85 5.55 -25.70
CA ALA A 293 12.33 4.21 -26.04
C ALA A 293 10.97 3.92 -25.38
N ASP A 294 10.81 4.25 -24.09
CA ASP A 294 9.54 4.08 -23.36
C ASP A 294 8.39 4.86 -24.00
N LEU A 295 8.63 6.11 -24.40
CA LEU A 295 7.63 6.96 -25.03
C LEU A 295 7.23 6.44 -26.41
N ARG A 296 8.19 5.97 -27.21
CA ARG A 296 7.91 5.35 -28.51
C ARG A 296 7.11 4.05 -28.37
N GLN A 297 7.42 3.24 -27.36
CA GLN A 297 6.66 2.02 -27.06
C GLN A 297 5.20 2.32 -26.66
N GLN A 298 4.96 3.49 -26.06
CA GLN A 298 3.63 3.98 -25.70
C GLN A 298 2.89 4.66 -26.87
N GLY A 299 3.49 4.71 -28.06
CA GLY A 299 2.88 5.31 -29.27
C GLY A 299 3.07 6.82 -29.40
N TYR A 300 3.91 7.44 -28.56
CA TYR A 300 4.26 8.85 -28.71
C TYR A 300 5.44 9.01 -29.68
N ASP A 301 5.29 9.90 -30.66
CA ASP A 301 6.40 10.32 -31.52
C ASP A 301 7.01 11.61 -30.96
N VAL A 302 8.16 11.47 -30.32
CA VAL A 302 8.87 12.56 -29.64
C VAL A 302 10.33 12.57 -30.08
N ASP A 303 10.87 13.76 -30.32
CA ASP A 303 12.28 13.93 -30.68
C ASP A 303 13.19 13.67 -29.49
N LEU A 304 14.35 13.06 -29.75
CA LEU A 304 15.35 12.78 -28.71
C LEU A 304 15.81 14.05 -27.99
N SER A 305 15.96 15.16 -28.71
CA SER A 305 16.34 16.48 -28.17
C SER A 305 15.27 17.04 -27.22
N GLN A 306 13.98 16.77 -27.49
CA GLN A 306 12.91 17.18 -26.59
C GLN A 306 12.95 16.36 -25.29
N VAL A 307 13.16 15.05 -25.40
CA VAL A 307 13.31 14.17 -24.22
C VAL A 307 14.53 14.60 -23.39
N GLU A 308 15.62 14.99 -24.04
CA GLU A 308 16.82 15.52 -23.40
C GLU A 308 16.53 16.79 -22.60
N ALA A 309 15.87 17.77 -23.23
CA ALA A 309 15.48 19.02 -22.59
C ALA A 309 14.52 18.79 -21.40
N ASP A 310 13.55 17.89 -21.56
CA ASP A 310 12.57 17.56 -20.52
C ASP A 310 13.23 16.92 -19.29
N ILE A 311 14.16 15.97 -19.50
CA ILE A 311 14.88 15.32 -18.39
C ILE A 311 15.81 16.34 -17.71
N ALA A 312 16.57 17.14 -18.47
CA ALA A 312 17.46 18.14 -17.90
C ALA A 312 16.70 19.20 -17.09
N GLY A 313 15.58 19.70 -17.63
CA GLY A 313 14.72 20.66 -16.93
C GLY A 313 14.18 20.08 -15.62
N ARG A 314 13.72 18.83 -15.66
CA ARG A 314 13.20 18.14 -14.48
C ARG A 314 14.26 17.88 -13.43
N ASP A 315 15.44 17.39 -13.82
CA ASP A 315 16.54 17.13 -12.89
C ASP A 315 16.99 18.44 -12.21
N ARG A 316 17.02 19.55 -12.95
CA ARG A 316 17.29 20.88 -12.38
C ARG A 316 16.23 21.26 -11.36
N THR A 317 14.94 21.23 -11.73
CA THR A 317 13.85 21.58 -10.80
C THR A 317 13.84 20.70 -9.55
N ASP A 318 13.99 19.39 -9.72
CA ASP A 318 13.98 18.43 -8.61
C ASP A 318 15.19 18.65 -7.68
N SER A 319 16.35 19.03 -8.18
CA SER A 319 17.57 19.26 -7.38
C SER A 319 17.68 20.66 -6.76
N THR A 320 17.12 21.70 -7.38
CA THR A 320 17.23 23.09 -6.90
C THR A 320 16.03 23.57 -6.09
N ARG A 321 14.97 22.77 -5.94
CA ARG A 321 13.80 23.16 -5.14
C ARG A 321 14.17 23.37 -3.67
N SER A 322 13.57 24.39 -3.06
CA SER A 322 13.81 24.73 -1.65
C SER A 322 13.28 23.68 -0.68
N VAL A 323 12.25 22.92 -1.08
CA VAL A 323 11.60 21.91 -0.24
C VAL A 323 11.92 20.52 -0.78
N ALA A 324 12.51 19.69 0.07
CA ALA A 324 12.83 18.30 -0.22
C ALA A 324 13.60 18.06 -1.53
N PRO A 325 14.72 18.76 -1.80
CA PRO A 325 15.47 18.60 -3.05
C PRO A 325 15.91 17.15 -3.28
N LEU A 326 16.05 16.77 -4.54
CA LEU A 326 16.70 15.52 -4.94
C LEU A 326 18.18 15.61 -4.55
N VAL A 327 18.49 14.97 -3.41
CA VAL A 327 19.84 14.80 -2.90
C VAL A 327 20.03 13.34 -2.53
N LYS A 328 21.28 12.88 -2.61
CA LYS A 328 21.63 11.55 -2.11
C LYS A 328 21.33 11.49 -0.60
N PRO A 329 20.50 10.55 -0.11
CA PRO A 329 20.31 10.39 1.31
C PRO A 329 21.61 10.05 2.03
N GLU A 330 21.77 10.55 3.24
CA GLU A 330 22.87 10.14 4.10
C GLU A 330 22.82 8.63 4.36
N GLY A 331 23.96 7.97 4.23
CA GLY A 331 24.08 6.50 4.33
C GLY A 331 23.53 5.73 3.13
N ALA A 332 23.09 6.39 2.05
CA ALA A 332 22.57 5.68 0.89
C ALA A 332 23.65 4.94 0.09
N VAL A 333 23.30 3.73 -0.32
CA VAL A 333 24.05 2.94 -1.30
C VAL A 333 23.83 3.55 -2.68
N VAL A 334 24.90 3.95 -3.36
CA VAL A 334 24.81 4.50 -4.73
C VAL A 334 24.96 3.36 -5.73
N ILE A 335 24.00 3.24 -6.64
CA ILE A 335 24.04 2.24 -7.71
C ILE A 335 23.93 2.94 -9.05
N ASP A 336 24.96 2.82 -9.87
CA ASP A 336 24.91 3.21 -11.28
C ASP A 336 24.34 2.04 -12.10
N SER A 337 23.19 2.29 -12.74
CA SER A 337 22.48 1.31 -13.57
C SER A 337 22.88 1.36 -15.05
N THR A 338 23.88 2.16 -15.42
CA THR A 338 24.36 2.29 -16.81
C THR A 338 24.89 0.96 -17.30
N GLY A 339 24.35 0.47 -18.42
CA GLY A 339 24.74 -0.81 -19.01
C GLY A 339 24.33 -2.06 -18.22
N LEU A 340 23.63 -1.91 -17.08
CA LEU A 340 23.15 -3.03 -16.27
C LEU A 340 21.70 -3.37 -16.62
N THR A 341 21.39 -4.67 -16.55
CA THR A 341 20.01 -5.18 -16.57
C THR A 341 19.29 -4.88 -15.26
N VAL A 342 17.96 -4.95 -15.29
CA VAL A 342 17.13 -4.75 -14.07
C VAL A 342 17.49 -5.76 -13.00
N ASP A 343 17.69 -7.02 -13.36
CA ASP A 343 18.00 -8.08 -12.39
C ASP A 343 19.38 -7.90 -11.75
N GLU A 344 20.40 -7.51 -12.53
CA GLU A 344 21.73 -7.18 -11.97
C GLU A 344 21.68 -6.00 -10.99
N VAL A 345 20.90 -4.96 -11.30
CA VAL A 345 20.70 -3.83 -10.38
C VAL A 345 20.02 -4.30 -9.10
N VAL A 346 19.00 -5.15 -9.21
CA VAL A 346 18.28 -5.70 -8.05
C VAL A 346 19.20 -6.59 -7.20
N ASP A 347 20.04 -7.43 -7.82
CA ASP A 347 21.02 -8.24 -7.09
C ASP A 347 22.01 -7.37 -6.32
N ARG A 348 22.51 -6.29 -6.92
CA ARG A 348 23.38 -5.32 -6.21
C ARG A 348 22.68 -4.65 -5.03
N ILE A 349 21.38 -4.32 -5.17
CA ILE A 349 20.60 -3.77 -4.04
C ILE A 349 20.48 -4.81 -2.93
N LEU A 350 20.16 -6.06 -3.26
CA LEU A 350 20.00 -7.13 -2.28
C LEU A 350 21.31 -7.46 -1.57
N GLU A 351 22.44 -7.42 -2.27
CA GLU A 351 23.77 -7.59 -1.68
C GLU A 351 24.07 -6.46 -0.70
N ALA A 352 23.87 -5.20 -1.12
CA ALA A 352 24.20 -4.04 -0.31
C ALA A 352 23.28 -3.86 0.91
N CYS A 353 21.98 -4.13 0.76
CA CYS A 353 21.00 -4.09 1.86
C CYS A 353 20.98 -5.40 2.69
N GLY A 354 21.67 -6.46 2.22
CA GLY A 354 21.55 -7.82 2.73
C GLY A 354 21.81 -8.00 4.24
N PRO A 355 22.78 -7.31 4.85
CA PRO A 355 22.98 -7.36 6.30
C PRO A 355 21.76 -6.82 7.07
N THR A 356 21.27 -5.64 6.70
CA THR A 356 20.12 -4.99 7.33
C THR A 356 18.82 -5.79 7.15
N LEU A 357 18.64 -6.38 5.96
CA LEU A 357 17.49 -7.23 5.66
C LEU A 357 17.46 -8.50 6.54
N ARG A 358 18.65 -9.07 6.83
CA ARG A 358 18.78 -10.24 7.71
C ARG A 358 18.52 -9.90 9.17
N GLU A 359 18.98 -8.76 9.66
CA GLU A 359 18.72 -8.30 11.04
C GLU A 359 17.22 -8.10 11.29
N ARG A 360 16.49 -7.49 10.34
CA ARG A 360 15.04 -7.32 10.40
C ARG A 360 14.24 -8.62 10.26
N ALA A 361 14.76 -9.61 9.54
CA ALA A 361 14.12 -10.92 9.41
C ALA A 361 14.35 -11.85 10.61
N GLY A 362 15.35 -11.55 11.46
CA GLY A 362 15.68 -12.32 12.66
C GLY A 362 15.23 -11.69 13.99
N SER A 363 14.53 -10.55 13.94
CA SER A 363 13.95 -9.81 15.07
C SER A 363 12.43 -9.93 15.07
#